data_AF-A0A7J4G0T3-F1
#
_entry.id   AF-A0A7J4G0T3-F1
#
_cell.length_a   1.000
_cell.length_b   1.000
_cell.length_c   1.000
_cell.angle_alpha   90.00
_cell.angle_beta   90.00
_cell.angle_gamma   90.00
#
_symmetry.space_group_name_H-M   'P 1'
#
loop_
_entity.id
_entity.type
_entity.pdbx_description
1 polymer ?
#
loop_
_entity_poly.entity_id
_entity_poly.type
_entity_poly.pdbx_seq_one_letter_code
_entity_poly.pdbx_strand_id
1 'polypeptide(L)'
;MIDMITLKLKNIENLKQKAGKRNLIIQCSFCPSWNFPQDEIEKFAGSINSEIQKIPTICNRPAIKVDLEKYDVVFVLACGAGIQIISESVQREVIPAADTTGIGVKFKDKIEIYCKACGDCILDETAGICPIVRCSKSLINGPCGGVHNGMCEVNNMECGWVLILDRMRELGNLEKFLQTRMPKPEK
;
A
#
# COMPACT_ATOMS: atom_id res chain seq x y z
N MET A 1 -0.51 -1.82 -18.30
CA MET A 1 -0.13 -0.67 -17.44
C MET A 1 -0.07 -1.23 -16.03
N ILE A 2 1.09 -1.21 -15.37
CA ILE A 2 1.31 -1.93 -14.11
C ILE A 2 0.88 -1.00 -12.96
N ASP A 3 -0.11 -1.40 -12.19
CA ASP A 3 -0.56 -0.64 -11.02
C ASP A 3 0.40 -0.82 -9.85
N MET A 4 1.04 0.26 -9.45
CA MET A 4 2.09 0.27 -8.43
C MET A 4 1.54 0.40 -7.01
N ILE A 5 0.22 0.52 -6.80
CA ILE A 5 -0.36 0.77 -5.48
C ILE A 5 -0.40 -0.52 -4.67
N THR A 6 0.14 -0.49 -3.45
CA THR A 6 0.09 -1.62 -2.52
C THR A 6 -1.13 -1.52 -1.61
N LEU A 7 -1.82 -2.64 -1.45
CA LEU A 7 -3.02 -2.77 -0.62
C LEU A 7 -2.79 -3.82 0.46
N LYS A 8 -3.42 -3.62 1.61
CA LYS A 8 -3.50 -4.62 2.68
C LYS A 8 -4.97 -4.87 2.97
N LEU A 9 -5.42 -6.12 2.85
CA LEU A 9 -6.78 -6.48 3.22
C LEU A 9 -6.98 -6.20 4.72
N LYS A 10 -8.11 -5.59 5.07
CA LYS A 10 -8.47 -5.40 6.47
C LYS A 10 -8.78 -6.75 7.12
N ASN A 11 -8.76 -6.77 8.45
CA ASN A 11 -9.07 -7.98 9.20
C ASN A 11 -10.47 -8.51 8.82
N ILE A 12 -10.53 -9.74 8.31
CA ILE A 12 -11.75 -10.35 7.77
C ILE A 12 -12.83 -10.50 8.85
N GLU A 13 -12.48 -10.84 10.09
CA GLU A 13 -13.45 -10.98 11.18
C GLU A 13 -14.12 -9.65 11.51
N ASN A 14 -13.37 -8.55 11.47
CA ASN A 14 -13.93 -7.20 11.64
C ASN A 14 -14.85 -6.81 10.47
N LEU A 15 -14.55 -7.25 9.25
CA LEU A 15 -15.40 -7.02 8.08
C LEU A 15 -16.70 -7.84 8.15
N LYS A 16 -16.62 -9.10 8.59
CA LYS A 16 -17.78 -9.99 8.80
C LYS A 16 -18.79 -9.42 9.78
N GLN A 17 -18.34 -8.78 10.86
CA GLN A 17 -19.22 -8.13 11.83
C GLN A 17 -20.08 -7.01 11.22
N LYS A 18 -19.66 -6.46 10.07
CA LYS A 18 -20.40 -5.43 9.35
C LYS A 18 -21.23 -5.98 8.18
N ALA A 19 -21.18 -7.29 7.92
CA ALA A 19 -21.86 -7.90 6.79
C ALA A 19 -23.36 -8.12 7.08
N GLY A 20 -24.20 -7.90 6.07
CA GLY A 20 -25.61 -8.26 6.07
C GLY A 20 -25.86 -9.68 5.55
N LYS A 21 -27.10 -9.99 5.17
CA LYS A 21 -27.47 -11.30 4.60
C LYS A 21 -27.00 -11.44 3.15
N ARG A 22 -27.10 -10.38 2.35
CA ARG A 22 -26.61 -10.32 0.98
C ARG A 22 -25.70 -9.12 0.82
N ASN A 23 -24.47 -9.35 0.40
CA ASN A 23 -23.45 -8.31 0.36
C ASN A 23 -22.91 -8.16 -1.06
N LEU A 24 -22.31 -7.01 -1.34
CA LEU A 24 -21.63 -6.74 -2.60
C LEU A 24 -20.20 -6.31 -2.32
N ILE A 25 -19.25 -6.85 -3.06
CA ILE A 25 -17.89 -6.34 -3.15
C ILE A 25 -17.71 -5.63 -4.49
N ILE A 26 -17.54 -4.32 -4.47
CA ILE A 26 -17.06 -3.57 -5.62
C ILE A 26 -15.52 -3.64 -5.60
N GLN A 27 -14.96 -4.37 -6.56
CA GLN A 27 -13.52 -4.55 -6.70
C GLN A 27 -12.99 -3.67 -7.84
N CYS A 28 -11.97 -2.86 -7.55
CA CYS A 28 -11.17 -2.28 -8.64
C CYS A 28 -10.47 -3.42 -9.39
N SER A 29 -10.66 -3.57 -10.70
CA SER A 29 -10.11 -4.75 -11.41
C SER A 29 -8.59 -4.84 -11.37
N PHE A 30 -7.91 -3.72 -11.15
CA PHE A 30 -6.48 -3.57 -11.37
C PHE A 30 -5.66 -3.61 -10.07
N CYS A 31 -5.83 -2.64 -9.17
CA CYS A 31 -4.99 -2.59 -7.95
C CYS A 31 -5.16 -3.85 -7.06
N PRO A 32 -6.38 -4.31 -6.72
CA PRO A 32 -6.59 -5.58 -6.02
C PRO A 32 -6.02 -6.83 -6.70
N SER A 33 -6.19 -7.00 -8.01
CA SER A 33 -5.72 -8.22 -8.70
C SER A 33 -4.19 -8.33 -8.75
N TRP A 34 -3.51 -7.19 -8.66
CA TRP A 34 -2.08 -7.13 -8.46
C TRP A 34 -1.68 -7.55 -7.04
N ASN A 35 -2.46 -7.14 -6.03
CA ASN A 35 -2.14 -7.29 -4.61
C ASN A 35 -2.52 -8.63 -3.99
N PHE A 36 -3.61 -9.22 -4.44
CA PHE A 36 -4.19 -10.42 -3.83
C PHE A 36 -4.35 -11.50 -4.89
N PRO A 37 -3.97 -12.75 -4.60
CA PRO A 37 -4.39 -13.90 -5.37
C PRO A 37 -5.91 -13.94 -5.52
N GLN A 38 -6.40 -14.40 -6.68
CA GLN A 38 -7.84 -14.43 -6.96
C GLN A 38 -8.60 -15.33 -5.97
N ASP A 39 -7.99 -16.42 -5.50
CA ASP A 39 -8.59 -17.32 -4.51
C ASP A 39 -8.74 -16.67 -3.13
N GLU A 40 -7.87 -15.73 -2.76
CA GLU A 40 -7.99 -14.97 -1.52
C GLU A 40 -9.21 -14.04 -1.56
N ILE A 41 -9.43 -13.38 -2.70
CA ILE A 41 -10.60 -12.50 -2.91
C ILE A 41 -11.89 -13.32 -2.88
N GLU A 42 -11.89 -14.49 -3.52
CA GLU A 42 -13.05 -15.40 -3.54
C GLU A 42 -13.36 -15.97 -2.16
N LYS A 43 -12.33 -16.36 -1.38
CA LYS A 43 -12.49 -16.77 0.02
C LYS A 43 -13.10 -15.65 0.86
N PHE A 44 -12.62 -14.42 0.71
CA PHE A 44 -13.21 -13.26 1.39
C PHE A 44 -14.68 -13.09 1.02
N ALA A 45 -15.01 -13.05 -0.28
CA ALA A 45 -16.38 -12.89 -0.75
C ALA A 45 -17.32 -13.99 -0.25
N GLY A 46 -16.89 -15.25 -0.30
CA GLY A 46 -17.65 -16.39 0.22
C GLY A 46 -17.89 -16.29 1.74
N SER A 47 -16.91 -15.79 2.49
CA SER A 47 -17.00 -15.65 3.95
C SER A 47 -18.05 -14.66 4.44
N ILE A 48 -18.50 -13.76 3.56
CA ILE A 48 -19.52 -12.74 3.84
C ILE A 48 -20.68 -12.82 2.84
N ASN A 49 -20.94 -13.98 2.20
CA ASN A 49 -22.02 -14.17 1.23
C ASN A 49 -22.16 -13.00 0.22
N SER A 50 -21.05 -12.65 -0.42
CA SER A 50 -20.96 -11.50 -1.32
C SER A 50 -20.88 -11.88 -2.79
N GLU A 51 -21.54 -11.10 -3.63
CA GLU A 51 -21.24 -11.04 -5.06
C GLU A 51 -20.05 -10.08 -5.30
N ILE A 52 -19.25 -10.35 -6.34
CA ILE A 52 -18.12 -9.48 -6.71
C ILE A 52 -18.45 -8.77 -8.03
N GLN A 53 -18.53 -7.44 -7.98
CA GLN A 53 -18.57 -6.61 -9.18
C GLN A 53 -17.19 -6.01 -9.44
N LYS A 54 -16.55 -6.42 -10.53
CA LYS A 54 -15.27 -5.86 -10.98
C LYS A 54 -15.52 -4.60 -11.81
N ILE A 55 -14.85 -3.51 -11.44
CA ILE A 55 -14.90 -2.22 -12.16
C ILE A 55 -13.46 -1.81 -12.49
N PRO A 56 -13.09 -1.72 -13.78
CA PRO A 56 -11.75 -1.31 -14.16
C PRO A 56 -11.56 0.19 -13.93
N THR A 57 -10.34 0.58 -13.55
CA THR A 57 -9.91 1.98 -13.48
C THR A 57 -10.93 2.90 -12.80
N ILE A 58 -11.34 2.57 -11.57
CA ILE A 58 -12.27 3.41 -10.80
C ILE A 58 -11.77 4.87 -10.72
N CYS A 59 -10.44 5.06 -10.70
CA CYS A 59 -9.79 6.37 -10.78
C CYS A 59 -10.16 7.21 -12.02
N ASN A 60 -10.62 6.60 -13.11
CA ASN A 60 -11.11 7.30 -14.31
C ASN A 60 -12.61 7.65 -14.23
N ARG A 61 -13.22 7.52 -13.05
CA ARG A 61 -14.65 7.82 -12.80
C ARG A 61 -15.60 7.17 -13.82
N PRO A 62 -15.52 5.83 -14.05
CA PRO A 62 -16.44 5.17 -14.95
C PRO A 62 -17.87 5.23 -14.41
N ALA A 63 -18.86 5.13 -15.29
CA ALA A 63 -20.25 4.99 -14.87
C ALA A 63 -20.43 3.69 -14.06
N ILE A 64 -20.91 3.81 -12.82
CA ILE A 64 -21.15 2.68 -11.93
C ILE A 64 -22.57 2.17 -12.16
N LYS A 65 -22.69 1.07 -12.91
CA LYS A 65 -23.98 0.43 -13.22
C LYS A 65 -24.20 -0.79 -12.33
N VAL A 66 -24.58 -0.57 -11.08
CA VAL A 66 -24.88 -1.65 -10.12
C VAL A 66 -26.21 -1.37 -9.45
N ASP A 67 -27.07 -2.38 -9.42
CA ASP A 67 -28.34 -2.35 -8.70
C ASP A 67 -28.10 -2.63 -7.21
N LEU A 68 -27.95 -1.55 -6.43
CA LEU A 68 -27.57 -1.64 -5.01
C LEU A 68 -28.73 -2.10 -4.10
N GLU A 69 -29.98 -2.05 -4.57
CA GLU A 69 -31.16 -2.45 -3.78
C GLU A 69 -31.18 -3.95 -3.46
N LYS A 70 -30.40 -4.75 -4.20
CA LYS A 70 -30.27 -6.19 -3.97
C LYS A 70 -29.41 -6.54 -2.74
N TYR A 71 -28.61 -5.60 -2.26
CA TYR A 71 -27.58 -5.86 -1.25
C TYR A 71 -27.84 -5.05 0.02
N ASP A 72 -27.55 -5.64 1.16
CA ASP A 72 -27.66 -5.00 2.46
C ASP A 72 -26.45 -4.10 2.72
N VAL A 73 -25.25 -4.55 2.31
CA VAL A 73 -23.98 -3.87 2.57
C VAL A 73 -23.07 -3.92 1.33
N VAL A 74 -22.37 -2.81 1.09
CA VAL A 74 -21.41 -2.65 -0.01
C VAL A 74 -20.01 -2.51 0.55
N PHE A 75 -19.16 -3.50 0.29
CA PHE A 75 -17.73 -3.44 0.53
C PHE A 75 -16.99 -2.95 -0.72
N VAL A 76 -15.92 -2.19 -0.54
CA VAL A 76 -15.10 -1.70 -1.66
C VAL A 76 -13.67 -2.18 -1.48
N LEU A 77 -13.23 -3.03 -2.40
CA LEU A 77 -11.86 -3.51 -2.48
C LEU A 77 -11.11 -2.67 -3.52
N ALA A 78 -10.53 -1.56 -3.06
CA ALA A 78 -9.77 -0.61 -3.88
C ALA A 78 -8.77 0.17 -3.01
N CYS A 79 -7.96 1.02 -3.65
CA CYS A 79 -7.18 2.04 -2.92
C CYS A 79 -8.09 3.15 -2.37
N GLY A 80 -7.55 4.01 -1.51
CA GLY A 80 -8.31 5.10 -0.88
C GLY A 80 -9.01 6.02 -1.89
N ALA A 81 -8.35 6.35 -3.00
CA ALA A 81 -8.96 7.15 -4.07
C ALA A 81 -10.14 6.42 -4.74
N GLY A 82 -10.01 5.11 -4.98
CA GLY A 82 -11.09 4.30 -5.55
C GLY A 82 -12.29 4.20 -4.62
N ILE A 83 -12.05 4.05 -3.32
CA ILE A 83 -13.10 4.05 -2.30
C ILE A 83 -13.88 5.37 -2.31
N GLN A 84 -13.19 6.52 -2.33
CA GLN A 84 -13.82 7.83 -2.38
C GLN A 84 -14.68 8.00 -3.63
N ILE A 85 -14.15 7.65 -4.80
CA ILE A 85 -14.92 7.74 -6.06
C ILE A 85 -16.18 6.88 -6.01
N ILE A 86 -16.10 5.65 -5.49
CA ILE A 86 -17.30 4.82 -5.33
C ILE A 86 -18.27 5.47 -4.35
N SER A 87 -17.80 5.95 -3.20
CA SER A 87 -18.64 6.63 -2.20
C SER A 87 -19.33 7.89 -2.75
N GLU A 88 -18.69 8.62 -3.65
CA GLU A 88 -19.28 9.78 -4.36
C GLU A 88 -20.31 9.33 -5.41
N SER A 89 -20.13 8.15 -6.00
CA SER A 89 -20.91 7.66 -7.14
C SER A 89 -22.15 6.86 -6.75
N VAL A 90 -22.28 6.49 -5.48
CA VAL A 90 -23.41 5.67 -4.99
C VAL A 90 -24.10 6.34 -3.81
N GLN A 91 -25.43 6.20 -3.72
CA GLN A 91 -26.23 6.73 -2.62
C GLN A 91 -26.33 5.76 -1.44
N ARG A 92 -25.24 5.07 -1.10
CA ARG A 92 -25.16 4.16 0.04
C ARG A 92 -23.82 4.27 0.74
N GLU A 93 -23.82 3.97 2.04
CA GLU A 93 -22.57 3.81 2.78
C GLU A 93 -21.77 2.64 2.21
N VAL A 94 -20.46 2.86 2.05
CA VAL A 94 -19.54 1.84 1.54
C VAL A 94 -18.47 1.54 2.58
N ILE A 95 -18.13 0.26 2.72
CA ILE A 95 -17.17 -0.23 3.70
C ILE A 95 -15.83 -0.50 3.00
N PRO A 96 -14.75 0.21 3.37
CA PRO A 96 -13.41 -0.10 2.86
C PRO A 96 -12.98 -1.51 3.25
N ALA A 97 -12.64 -2.35 2.28
CA ALA A 97 -12.15 -3.71 2.53
C ALA A 97 -10.61 -3.79 2.60
N ALA A 98 -9.89 -2.77 2.13
CA ALA A 98 -8.43 -2.72 2.15
C ALA A 98 -7.89 -1.33 2.53
N ASP A 99 -6.68 -1.32 3.07
CA ASP A 99 -5.88 -0.12 3.33
C ASP A 99 -4.86 0.09 2.21
N THR A 100 -4.66 1.35 1.81
CA THR A 100 -3.55 1.72 0.92
C THR A 100 -2.27 1.83 1.74
N THR A 101 -1.24 1.06 1.40
CA THR A 101 -0.01 0.96 2.22
C THR A 101 1.21 1.64 1.61
N GLY A 102 1.12 2.05 0.34
CA GLY A 102 2.15 2.76 -0.40
C GLY A 102 2.17 2.43 -1.88
N ILE A 103 3.35 2.62 -2.46
CA ILE A 103 3.68 2.30 -3.84
C ILE A 103 4.77 1.22 -3.80
N GLY A 104 4.60 0.15 -4.56
CA GLY A 104 5.42 -1.03 -4.51
C GLY A 104 5.71 -1.63 -5.87
N VAL A 105 6.56 -2.63 -5.82
CA VAL A 105 7.06 -3.37 -6.98
C VAL A 105 6.81 -4.84 -6.71
N LYS A 106 6.32 -5.57 -7.73
CA LYS A 106 6.18 -7.02 -7.64
C LYS A 106 7.54 -7.66 -7.81
N PHE A 107 7.93 -8.46 -6.82
CA PHE A 107 9.14 -9.23 -6.81
C PHE A 107 8.77 -10.70 -6.60
N LYS A 108 8.85 -11.48 -7.68
CA LYS A 108 8.32 -12.86 -7.75
C LYS A 108 6.83 -12.88 -7.37
N ASP A 109 6.47 -13.63 -6.33
CA ASP A 109 5.09 -13.81 -5.85
C ASP A 109 4.72 -12.83 -4.73
N LYS A 110 5.59 -11.87 -4.40
CA LYS A 110 5.37 -10.88 -3.35
C LYS A 110 5.36 -9.48 -3.92
N ILE A 111 4.75 -8.57 -3.16
CA ILE A 111 4.86 -7.13 -3.40
C ILE A 111 5.71 -6.54 -2.29
N GLU A 112 6.74 -5.83 -2.69
CA GLU A 112 7.56 -5.04 -1.79
C GLU A 112 7.19 -3.57 -1.90
N ILE A 113 6.99 -2.90 -0.77
CA ILE A 113 6.80 -1.46 -0.75
C ILE A 113 8.15 -0.79 -1.06
N TYR A 114 8.14 0.17 -1.97
CA TYR A 114 9.31 0.96 -2.37
C TYR A 114 9.14 2.46 -2.08
N CYS A 115 7.91 2.94 -1.96
CA CYS A 115 7.62 4.34 -1.64
C CYS A 115 6.38 4.45 -0.73
N LYS A 116 6.44 5.33 0.27
CA LYS A 116 5.32 5.63 1.18
C LYS A 116 4.42 6.77 0.70
N ALA A 117 4.73 7.36 -0.46
CA ALA A 117 4.03 8.52 -1.01
C ALA A 117 3.94 9.70 -0.02
N CYS A 118 5.02 9.97 0.73
CA CYS A 118 5.06 11.03 1.74
C CYS A 118 5.10 12.46 1.16
N GLY A 119 5.40 12.62 -0.14
CA GLY A 119 5.53 13.93 -0.77
C GLY A 119 6.89 14.62 -0.58
N ASP A 120 7.82 14.01 0.16
CA ASP A 120 9.15 14.55 0.47
C ASP A 120 10.25 13.61 -0.01
N CYS A 121 10.40 13.50 -1.33
CA CYS A 121 11.39 12.63 -1.94
C CYS A 121 12.81 13.15 -1.72
N ILE A 122 13.71 12.29 -1.22
CA ILE A 122 15.14 12.56 -1.01
C ILE A 122 16.03 11.48 -1.65
N LEU A 123 15.50 10.77 -2.65
CA LEU A 123 16.18 9.61 -3.25
C LEU A 123 17.49 9.99 -3.95
N ASP A 124 17.59 11.20 -4.48
CA ASP A 124 18.82 11.77 -5.04
C ASP A 124 19.91 12.01 -3.97
N GLU A 125 19.50 12.22 -2.72
CA GLU A 125 20.40 12.37 -1.56
C GLU A 125 20.76 11.03 -0.89
N THR A 126 20.01 9.96 -1.16
CA THR A 126 20.15 8.64 -0.51
C THR A 126 20.48 7.52 -1.51
N ALA A 127 21.17 7.86 -2.59
CA ALA A 127 21.62 6.92 -3.63
C ALA A 127 20.49 6.06 -4.25
N GLY A 128 19.27 6.58 -4.30
CA GLY A 128 18.10 5.90 -4.85
C GLY A 128 17.42 4.93 -3.88
N ILE A 129 17.82 4.90 -2.61
CA ILE A 129 17.25 4.01 -1.59
C ILE A 129 16.40 4.85 -0.63
N CYS A 130 15.10 4.58 -0.52
CA CYS A 130 14.20 5.33 0.34
C CYS A 130 14.44 4.99 1.83
N PRO A 131 14.96 5.90 2.66
CA PRO A 131 15.22 5.59 4.07
C PRO A 131 13.93 5.43 4.88
N ILE A 132 12.83 6.09 4.49
CA ILE A 132 11.51 5.92 5.13
C ILE A 132 11.01 4.49 4.97
N VAL A 133 11.26 3.86 3.82
CA VAL A 133 10.79 2.50 3.52
C VAL A 133 11.78 1.44 4.00
N ARG A 134 13.09 1.69 3.86
CA ARG A 134 14.14 0.70 4.12
C ARG A 134 14.72 0.74 5.52
N CYS A 135 14.53 1.82 6.27
CA CYS A 135 14.86 1.85 7.69
C CYS A 135 13.63 1.44 8.51
N SER A 136 13.76 0.45 9.39
CA SER A 136 12.68 0.02 10.30
C SER A 136 12.17 1.15 11.21
N LYS A 137 12.98 2.19 11.42
CA LYS A 137 12.65 3.40 12.20
C LYS A 137 12.26 4.60 11.33
N SER A 138 12.23 4.43 10.01
CA SER A 138 11.91 5.49 9.04
C SER A 138 12.76 6.76 9.18
N LEU A 139 14.01 6.63 9.67
CA LEU A 139 14.88 7.77 9.96
C LEU A 139 15.43 8.38 8.68
N ILE A 140 15.22 9.68 8.51
CA ILE A 140 15.70 10.46 7.35
C ILE A 140 16.96 11.26 7.64
N ASN A 141 17.27 11.48 8.92
CA ASN A 141 18.40 12.30 9.37
C ASN A 141 19.73 11.54 9.50
N GLY A 142 19.76 10.25 9.14
CA GLY A 142 20.97 9.43 9.18
C GLY A 142 20.83 8.15 10.03
N PRO A 143 21.91 7.39 10.18
CA PRO A 143 21.94 6.16 10.98
C PRO A 143 21.76 6.43 12.49
N CYS A 144 21.12 5.50 13.20
CA CYS A 144 20.82 5.62 14.64
C CYS A 144 21.76 4.86 15.59
N GLY A 145 22.83 4.25 15.08
CA GLY A 145 23.74 3.41 15.87
C GLY A 145 23.23 2.00 16.19
N GLY A 146 21.93 1.73 16.04
CA GLY A 146 21.31 0.42 16.26
C GLY A 146 21.54 -0.60 15.15
N VAL A 147 22.81 -0.81 14.77
CA VAL A 147 23.24 -1.70 13.70
C VAL A 147 24.32 -2.66 14.19
N HIS A 148 24.19 -3.93 13.84
CA HIS A 148 25.18 -4.97 14.17
C HIS A 148 25.45 -5.83 12.92
N ASN A 149 26.70 -5.88 12.47
CA ASN A 149 27.11 -6.59 11.24
C ASN A 149 26.24 -6.26 10.01
N GLY A 150 25.88 -4.99 9.83
CA GLY A 150 25.02 -4.54 8.72
C GLY A 150 23.51 -4.71 8.95
N MET A 151 23.10 -5.35 10.05
CA MET A 151 21.71 -5.68 10.35
C MET A 151 21.09 -4.72 11.36
N CYS A 152 19.82 -4.38 11.17
CA CYS A 152 19.03 -3.53 12.06
C CYS A 152 18.60 -4.27 13.34
N GLU A 153 18.76 -3.63 14.50
CA GLU A 153 18.39 -4.21 15.80
C GLU A 153 16.90 -4.53 15.98
N VAL A 154 16.01 -3.85 15.25
CA VAL A 154 14.54 -3.95 15.46
C VAL A 154 14.00 -5.31 15.03
N ASN A 155 14.54 -5.85 13.94
CA ASN A 155 13.96 -6.99 13.25
C ASN A 155 14.99 -7.83 12.48
N ASN A 156 16.29 -7.62 12.76
CA ASN A 156 17.40 -8.34 12.13
C ASN A 156 17.27 -8.41 10.59
N MET A 157 16.87 -7.31 9.97
CA MET A 157 16.88 -7.11 8.52
C MET A 157 18.07 -6.23 8.13
N GLU A 158 18.42 -6.20 6.85
CA GLU A 158 19.45 -5.28 6.34
C GLU A 158 19.13 -3.83 6.72
N CYS A 159 20.10 -3.12 7.29
CA CYS A 159 19.91 -1.74 7.70
C CYS A 159 19.84 -0.83 6.47
N GLY A 160 18.72 -0.12 6.29
CA GLY A 160 18.54 0.82 5.18
C GLY A 160 19.68 1.84 5.03
N TRP A 161 20.28 2.32 6.13
CA TRP A 161 21.41 3.26 6.08
C TRP A 161 22.74 2.60 5.72
N VAL A 162 22.92 1.31 6.01
CA VAL A 162 24.07 0.54 5.51
C VAL A 162 23.92 0.32 4.01
N LEU A 163 22.72 -0.05 3.54
CA LEU A 163 22.44 -0.17 2.11
C LEU A 163 22.71 1.13 1.34
N ILE A 164 22.32 2.28 1.92
CA ILE A 164 22.63 3.61 1.37
C ILE A 164 24.15 3.84 1.33
N LEU A 165 24.87 3.57 2.42
CA LEU A 165 26.32 3.75 2.50
C LEU A 165 27.06 2.92 1.46
N ASP A 166 26.72 1.64 1.34
CA ASP A 166 27.38 0.71 0.42
C ASP A 166 27.13 1.13 -1.04
N ARG A 167 25.91 1.51 -1.38
CA ARG A 167 25.58 2.03 -2.71
C ARG A 167 26.27 3.36 -3.01
N MET A 168 26.41 4.26 -2.02
CA MET A 168 27.19 5.49 -2.19
C MET A 168 28.67 5.22 -2.41
N ARG A 169 29.24 4.19 -1.75
CA ARG A 169 30.61 3.74 -1.97
C ARG A 169 30.81 3.25 -3.41
N GLU A 170 29.88 2.44 -3.91
CA GLU A 170 29.89 1.95 -5.30
C GLU A 170 29.81 3.10 -6.31
N LEU A 171 29.02 4.14 -6.02
CA LEU A 171 28.86 5.31 -6.86
C LEU A 171 29.99 6.35 -6.72
N GLY A 172 30.97 6.13 -5.84
CA GLY A 172 32.07 7.07 -5.59
C GLY A 172 31.65 8.39 -4.93
N ASN A 173 30.50 8.43 -4.25
CA ASN A 173 29.89 9.66 -3.71
C ASN A 173 29.73 9.64 -2.18
N LEU A 174 30.70 9.07 -1.45
CA LEU A 174 30.65 8.91 0.02
C LEU A 174 30.48 10.24 0.78
N GLU A 175 30.98 11.36 0.25
CA GLU A 175 30.83 12.68 0.87
C GLU A 175 29.36 13.08 1.07
N LYS A 176 28.45 12.63 0.19
CA LYS A 176 27.01 12.86 0.35
C LYS A 176 26.44 12.15 1.57
N PHE A 177 27.06 11.07 2.05
CA PHE A 177 26.60 10.35 3.23
C PHE A 177 26.69 11.22 4.48
N LEU A 178 27.74 12.05 4.58
CA LEU A 178 28.03 12.91 5.73
C LEU A 178 27.12 14.13 5.82
N GLN A 179 26.34 14.43 4.78
CA GLN A 179 25.44 15.57 4.77
C GLN A 179 24.29 15.39 5.77
N THR A 180 24.02 16.43 6.56
CA THR A 180 22.88 16.45 7.47
C THR A 180 21.60 16.61 6.68
N ARG A 181 20.60 15.77 7.02
CA ARG A 181 19.27 15.80 6.43
C ARG A 181 18.29 16.15 7.52
N MET A 182 17.70 17.33 7.45
CA MET A 182 16.68 17.73 8.42
C MET A 182 15.32 17.24 7.96
N PRO A 183 14.53 16.63 8.87
CA PRO A 183 13.11 16.46 8.64
C PRO A 183 12.48 17.80 8.30
N LYS A 184 11.62 17.82 7.28
CA LYS A 184 10.75 18.96 7.09
C LYS A 184 9.78 19.04 8.27
N PRO A 185 9.38 20.24 8.69
CA PRO A 185 8.30 20.39 9.67
C PRO A 185 7.08 19.60 9.18
N GLU A 186 6.39 18.93 10.11
CA GLU A 186 5.11 18.29 9.80
C GLU A 186 4.16 19.35 9.23
N LYS A 187 3.54 19.04 8.08
CA LYS A 187 2.58 19.91 7.39
C LYS A 187 1.18 19.75 7.96
#